data_AF-A0A1Y0EBY3-F1
#
_entry.id   AF-A0A1Y0EBY3-F1
#
_cell.length_a   1.000
_cell.length_b   1.000
_cell.length_c   1.000
_cell.angle_alpha   90.00
_cell.angle_beta   90.00
_cell.angle_gamma   90.00
#
_symmetry.space_group_name_H-M   'P 1'
#
loop_
_entity.id
_entity.type
_entity.pdbx_description
1 polymer ?
#
loop_
_entity_poly.entity_id
_entity_poly.type
_entity_poly.pdbx_seq_one_letter_code
_entity_poly.pdbx_strand_id
1 'polypeptide(L)'
;MERIEACFVAVRDILMLSPEVPLARFPKDKTAHYVYAYFADETPLSWENCFYVGKGRNLRWVDHVKARTPGKAKPASSSKERMIDTWVSGLGLNSPVKNTALAEIATNTLVHKLGQWTGPYAELQSFAAEYFLITCQLGPYALSNKTQGNSLVSQVRILGKNAGLVMHNPAHLRVWTRAVTQVLSDPFAKIISNRIEPGLHLLANEPYQIALESNLAGIGLYPQAMSLAKRTGLDETPAHYSVEGASDPCLTFSTNDDRPYRLQLKLSMHSDDVMLNVRPKVDGIAGARRFEAYFGDLKIKGKPLSDYYSGNSPIRRSGSADPYFKPFAKDALGKSDIKFAIAGTSDAHDVRVNWCTDTLSSSLPICLEAFLKAFPAPANLSFGNSAAEHSSPGYQLR
;
A
#
# COMPACT_ATOMS: atom_id res chain seq x y z
N MET A 1 18.21 -23.81 -16.30
CA MET A 1 19.26 -23.28 -15.40
C MET A 1 19.76 -21.92 -15.86
N GLU A 2 20.10 -21.74 -17.15
CA GLU A 2 20.58 -20.46 -17.71
C GLU A 2 19.76 -19.20 -17.33
N ARG A 3 18.42 -19.27 -17.37
CA ARG A 3 17.54 -18.15 -16.98
C ARG A 3 17.74 -17.70 -15.53
N ILE A 4 17.95 -18.66 -14.62
CA ILE A 4 18.12 -18.40 -13.18
C ILE A 4 19.53 -17.86 -12.91
N GLU A 5 20.55 -18.43 -13.55
CA GLU A 5 21.93 -17.93 -13.50
C GLU A 5 22.03 -16.48 -13.99
N ALA A 6 21.33 -16.15 -15.08
CA ALA A 6 21.26 -14.78 -15.58
C ALA A 6 20.71 -13.81 -14.53
N CYS A 7 19.65 -14.19 -13.80
CA CYS A 7 19.14 -13.39 -12.68
C CYS A 7 20.20 -13.20 -11.59
N PHE A 8 20.88 -14.27 -11.17
CA PHE A 8 21.90 -14.19 -10.12
C PHE A 8 23.07 -13.28 -10.50
N VAL A 9 23.55 -13.36 -11.75
CA VAL A 9 24.60 -12.47 -12.25
C VAL A 9 24.16 -11.01 -12.16
N ALA A 10 22.96 -10.69 -12.68
CA ALA A 10 22.45 -9.32 -12.65
C ALA A 10 22.26 -8.77 -11.24
N VAL A 11 21.76 -9.59 -10.31
CA VAL A 11 21.58 -9.22 -8.90
C VAL A 11 22.93 -9.00 -8.22
N ARG A 12 23.90 -9.90 -8.44
CA ARG A 12 25.26 -9.75 -7.90
C ARG A 12 25.90 -8.46 -8.39
N ASP A 13 25.84 -8.19 -9.69
CA ASP A 13 26.46 -7.00 -10.27
C ASP A 13 25.90 -5.70 -9.66
N ILE A 14 24.61 -5.70 -9.31
CA ILE A 14 23.92 -4.57 -8.71
C ILE A 14 24.16 -4.46 -7.19
N LEU A 15 24.28 -5.58 -6.46
CA LEU A 15 24.60 -5.58 -5.03
C LEU A 15 26.02 -5.05 -4.74
N MET A 16 26.91 -5.15 -5.72
CA MET A 16 28.27 -4.60 -5.61
C MET A 16 28.34 -3.09 -5.83
N LEU A 17 27.21 -2.44 -6.16
CA LEU A 17 27.15 -0.98 -6.30
C LEU A 17 27.02 -0.34 -4.92
N SER A 18 28.09 0.30 -4.45
CA SER A 18 27.93 1.40 -3.50
C SER A 18 27.32 2.59 -4.26
N PRO A 19 26.37 3.34 -3.68
CA PRO A 19 25.83 4.54 -4.33
C PRO A 19 26.94 5.61 -4.50
N GLU A 20 28.08 5.46 -3.82
CA GLU A 20 29.30 6.27 -4.00
C GLU A 20 30.15 5.90 -5.24
N VAL A 21 29.78 4.85 -6.00
CA VAL A 21 30.55 4.40 -7.17
C VAL A 21 30.33 5.36 -8.35
N PRO A 22 31.41 5.75 -9.07
CA PRO A 22 31.31 6.56 -10.27
C PRO A 22 30.34 5.93 -11.28
N LEU A 23 29.30 6.67 -11.63
CA LEU A 23 28.29 6.26 -12.58
C LEU A 23 28.90 6.08 -13.96
N ALA A 24 29.27 4.84 -14.29
CA ALA A 24 29.80 4.52 -15.60
C ALA A 24 28.80 4.95 -16.68
N ARG A 25 29.27 5.69 -17.69
CA ARG A 25 28.45 6.05 -18.85
C ARG A 25 28.15 4.78 -19.65
N PHE A 26 26.94 4.27 -19.54
CA PHE A 26 26.53 3.08 -20.30
C PHE A 26 26.42 3.39 -21.80
N PRO A 27 26.82 2.43 -22.67
CA PRO A 27 26.73 2.60 -24.10
C PRO A 27 25.28 2.78 -24.57
N LYS A 28 25.09 3.61 -25.61
CA LYS A 28 23.80 3.79 -26.27
C LYS A 28 23.44 2.54 -27.06
N ASP A 29 22.57 1.71 -26.51
CA ASP A 29 22.08 0.48 -27.14
C ASP A 29 20.54 0.41 -27.02
N LYS A 30 19.87 0.26 -28.18
CA LYS A 30 18.40 0.19 -28.26
C LYS A 30 17.84 -1.19 -27.92
N THR A 31 18.68 -2.23 -27.97
CA THR A 31 18.34 -3.60 -27.62
C THR A 31 18.55 -3.88 -26.13
N ALA A 32 19.31 -3.03 -25.46
CA ALA A 32 19.63 -3.20 -24.05
C ALA A 32 18.45 -2.92 -23.12
N HIS A 33 18.38 -3.72 -22.08
CA HIS A 33 17.55 -3.47 -20.91
C HIS A 33 18.44 -2.98 -19.76
N TYR A 34 17.92 -2.07 -18.95
CA TYR A 34 18.68 -1.48 -17.85
C TYR A 34 17.81 -1.25 -16.63
N VAL A 35 18.48 -1.07 -15.49
CA VAL A 35 17.89 -0.54 -14.26
C VAL A 35 18.45 0.85 -14.01
N TYR A 36 17.61 1.74 -13.49
CA TYR A 36 17.95 3.11 -13.16
C TYR A 36 17.32 3.52 -11.82
N ALA A 37 17.91 4.50 -11.17
CA ALA A 37 17.41 5.08 -9.93
C ALA A 37 17.40 6.62 -9.99
N TYR A 38 16.49 7.22 -9.24
CA TYR A 38 16.39 8.66 -9.03
C TYR A 38 16.76 8.97 -7.58
N PHE A 39 17.52 10.05 -7.40
CA PHE A 39 18.03 10.49 -6.09
C PHE A 39 17.63 11.94 -5.84
N ALA A 40 17.24 12.26 -4.61
CA ALA A 40 16.81 13.61 -4.24
C ALA A 40 17.97 14.62 -4.21
N ASP A 41 19.15 14.14 -3.82
CA ASP A 41 20.38 14.94 -3.72
C ASP A 41 21.40 14.52 -4.78
N GLU A 42 22.16 15.50 -5.28
CA GLU A 42 23.08 15.29 -6.40
C GLU A 42 24.38 14.59 -5.98
N THR A 43 24.92 14.90 -4.80
CA THR A 43 26.16 14.29 -4.27
C THR A 43 26.32 14.45 -2.74
N PRO A 44 26.83 13.43 -2.00
CA PRO A 44 27.03 12.07 -2.46
C PRO A 44 25.69 11.37 -2.69
N LEU A 45 25.62 10.52 -3.71
CA LEU A 45 24.45 9.69 -3.92
C LEU A 45 24.35 8.71 -2.75
N SER A 46 23.18 8.66 -2.12
CA SER A 46 22.88 7.74 -1.02
C SER A 46 21.60 6.99 -1.34
N TRP A 47 21.56 5.71 -0.96
CA TRP A 47 20.32 4.92 -1.01
C TRP A 47 19.21 5.50 -0.15
N GLU A 48 19.55 6.24 0.91
CA GLU A 48 18.58 6.96 1.76
C GLU A 48 17.85 8.07 1.00
N ASN A 49 18.54 8.68 0.02
CA ASN A 49 17.99 9.74 -0.82
C ASN A 49 17.38 9.19 -2.12
N CYS A 50 17.43 7.88 -2.34
CA CYS A 50 16.82 7.25 -3.49
C CYS A 50 15.30 7.22 -3.31
N PHE A 51 14.57 7.82 -4.25
CA PHE A 51 13.11 7.86 -4.17
C PHE A 51 12.39 7.06 -5.25
N TYR A 52 13.11 6.58 -6.27
CA TYR A 52 12.53 5.75 -7.31
C TYR A 52 13.59 4.86 -7.95
N VAL A 53 13.26 3.58 -8.12
CA VAL A 53 14.02 2.63 -8.94
C VAL A 53 13.10 2.14 -10.05
N GLY A 54 13.64 1.97 -11.25
CA GLY A 54 12.88 1.47 -12.39
C GLY A 54 13.72 0.62 -13.34
N LYS A 55 13.08 -0.29 -14.07
CA LYS A 55 13.67 -0.91 -15.27
C LYS A 55 13.17 -0.27 -16.57
N GLY A 56 13.99 -0.31 -17.61
CA GLY A 56 13.64 0.29 -18.89
C GLY A 56 14.48 -0.15 -20.08
N ARG A 57 14.05 0.35 -21.24
CA ARG A 57 14.74 0.28 -22.53
C ARG A 57 14.69 1.66 -23.17
N ASN A 58 15.56 1.93 -24.15
CA ASN A 58 15.64 3.23 -24.82
C ASN A 58 15.79 4.40 -23.81
N LEU A 59 14.94 5.42 -23.90
CA LEU A 59 15.00 6.64 -23.08
C LEU A 59 14.01 6.65 -21.90
N ARG A 60 13.44 5.50 -21.51
CA ARG A 60 12.44 5.41 -20.44
C ARG A 60 12.87 6.08 -19.13
N TRP A 61 14.14 5.96 -18.75
CA TRP A 61 14.71 6.61 -17.56
C TRP A 61 14.62 8.13 -17.54
N VAL A 62 14.51 8.82 -18.67
CA VAL A 62 14.36 10.29 -18.74
C VAL A 62 12.96 10.73 -19.19
N ASP A 63 12.12 9.80 -19.67
CA ASP A 63 10.79 10.13 -20.17
C ASP A 63 9.87 10.64 -19.05
N HIS A 64 10.05 10.16 -17.81
CA HIS A 64 9.31 10.69 -16.65
C HIS A 64 9.61 12.17 -16.43
N VAL A 65 10.89 12.58 -16.54
CA VAL A 65 11.30 13.98 -16.38
C VAL A 65 10.74 14.86 -17.50
N LYS A 66 10.83 14.40 -18.76
CA LYS A 66 10.30 15.16 -19.91
C LYS A 66 8.80 15.46 -19.77
N ALA A 67 8.03 14.54 -19.19
CA ALA A 67 6.61 14.73 -18.95
C ALA A 67 6.30 15.82 -17.90
N ARG A 68 7.29 16.21 -17.09
CA ARG A 68 7.18 17.25 -16.05
C ARG A 68 7.78 18.60 -16.47
N THR A 69 8.03 18.80 -17.76
CA THR A 69 8.57 20.07 -18.26
C THR A 69 7.63 21.25 -17.93
N PRO A 70 8.14 22.38 -17.40
CA PRO A 70 7.33 23.53 -17.04
C PRO A 70 6.43 24.03 -18.19
N GLY A 71 5.19 24.42 -17.86
CA GLY A 71 4.22 24.98 -18.81
C GLY A 71 3.44 23.94 -19.63
N LYS A 72 3.77 22.65 -19.56
CA LYS A 72 3.01 21.56 -20.23
C LYS A 72 2.61 20.41 -19.31
N ALA A 73 3.14 20.38 -18.09
CA ALA A 73 2.89 19.31 -17.13
C ALA A 73 1.46 19.40 -16.57
N LYS A 74 0.77 18.25 -16.51
CA LYS A 74 -0.44 18.11 -15.70
C LYS A 74 -0.07 18.15 -14.20
N PRO A 75 -0.99 18.52 -13.29
CA PRO A 75 -0.74 18.41 -11.85
C PRO A 75 -0.20 17.01 -11.48
N ALA A 76 0.80 16.95 -10.60
CA ALA A 76 1.39 15.69 -10.19
C ALA A 76 0.35 14.80 -9.49
N SER A 77 0.31 13.54 -9.90
CA SER A 77 -0.66 12.53 -9.45
C SER A 77 -0.02 11.44 -8.59
N SER A 78 1.29 11.47 -8.39
CA SER A 78 2.04 10.49 -7.61
C SER A 78 3.21 11.14 -6.88
N SER A 79 3.68 10.49 -5.80
CA SER A 79 4.85 10.95 -5.04
C SER A 79 6.08 11.15 -5.94
N LYS A 80 6.35 10.19 -6.84
CA LYS A 80 7.42 10.30 -7.85
C LYS A 80 7.30 11.58 -8.70
N GLU A 81 6.12 11.89 -9.20
CA GLU A 81 5.91 13.10 -10.00
C GLU A 81 6.09 14.38 -9.17
N ARG A 82 5.66 14.38 -7.90
CA ARG A 82 5.87 15.51 -6.98
C ARG A 82 7.35 15.74 -6.67
N MET A 83 8.12 14.67 -6.49
CA MET A 83 9.57 14.79 -6.26
C MET A 83 10.30 15.30 -7.51
N ILE A 84 9.91 14.84 -8.70
CA ILE A 84 10.44 15.38 -9.95
C ILE A 84 10.05 16.86 -10.11
N ASP A 85 8.80 17.23 -9.83
CA ASP A 85 8.36 18.63 -9.89
C ASP A 85 9.16 19.52 -8.92
N THR A 86 9.38 19.05 -7.70
CA THR A 86 10.17 19.75 -6.68
C THR A 86 11.60 19.97 -7.18
N TRP A 87 12.23 18.95 -7.75
CA TRP A 87 13.54 19.08 -8.37
C TRP A 87 13.54 20.07 -9.54
N VAL A 88 12.57 19.97 -10.47
CA VAL A 88 12.44 20.90 -11.61
C VAL A 88 12.29 22.35 -11.13
N SER A 89 11.49 22.59 -10.09
CA SER A 89 11.32 23.91 -9.48
C SER A 89 12.61 24.42 -8.81
N GLY A 90 13.37 23.53 -8.17
CA GLY A 90 14.65 23.85 -7.54
C GLY A 90 15.74 24.29 -8.50
N LEU A 91 15.63 23.96 -9.80
CA LEU A 91 16.58 24.39 -10.83
C LEU A 91 16.54 25.89 -11.15
N GLY A 92 15.55 26.65 -10.64
CA GLY A 92 15.47 28.10 -10.84
C GLY A 92 15.31 28.52 -12.32
N LEU A 93 14.65 27.68 -13.12
CA LEU A 93 14.54 27.88 -14.56
C LEU A 93 13.59 29.05 -14.89
N ASN A 94 14.16 30.22 -15.19
CA ASN A 94 13.43 31.47 -15.49
C ASN A 94 12.76 31.50 -16.87
N SER A 95 12.82 30.42 -17.65
CA SER A 95 12.25 30.36 -19.00
C SER A 95 11.85 28.93 -19.37
N PRO A 96 10.92 28.74 -20.31
CA PRO A 96 10.51 27.40 -20.76
C PRO A 96 11.71 26.63 -21.32
N VAL A 97 12.13 25.57 -20.62
CA VAL A 97 13.23 24.71 -21.05
C VAL A 97 12.70 23.65 -22.04
N LYS A 98 13.45 23.39 -23.12
CA LYS A 98 13.13 22.31 -24.05
C LYS A 98 13.27 20.96 -23.35
N ASN A 99 12.37 20.01 -23.62
CA ASN A 99 12.39 18.66 -23.04
C ASN A 99 13.76 17.96 -23.14
N THR A 100 14.52 18.20 -24.21
CA THR A 100 15.86 17.62 -24.43
C THR A 100 16.89 18.17 -23.45
N ALA A 101 16.85 19.48 -23.18
CA ALA A 101 17.77 20.12 -22.24
C ALA A 101 17.46 19.70 -20.79
N LEU A 102 16.17 19.61 -20.42
CA LEU A 102 15.78 19.12 -19.09
C LEU A 102 16.20 17.67 -18.87
N ALA A 103 16.06 16.82 -19.90
CA ALA A 103 16.51 15.43 -19.83
C ALA A 103 18.03 15.34 -19.63
N GLU A 104 18.81 16.19 -20.30
CA GLU A 104 20.27 16.22 -20.16
C GLU A 104 20.70 16.64 -18.74
N ILE A 105 20.08 17.69 -18.18
CA ILE A 105 20.33 18.10 -16.78
C ILE A 105 20.02 16.91 -15.85
N ALA A 106 18.86 16.27 -16.02
CA ALA A 106 18.47 15.14 -15.18
C ALA A 106 19.44 13.96 -15.26
N THR A 107 20.00 13.64 -16.44
CA THR A 107 20.98 12.55 -16.55
C THR A 107 22.28 12.80 -15.79
N ASN A 108 22.57 14.05 -15.45
CA ASN A 108 23.77 14.44 -14.73
C ASN A 108 23.55 14.63 -13.22
N THR A 109 22.30 14.75 -12.76
CA THR A 109 21.99 15.25 -11.40
C THR A 109 20.89 14.47 -10.68
N LEU A 110 19.89 13.95 -11.41
CA LEU A 110 18.68 13.36 -10.81
C LEU A 110 18.61 11.85 -11.00
N VAL A 111 18.88 11.37 -12.22
CA VAL A 111 18.63 9.99 -12.62
C VAL A 111 19.88 9.32 -13.15
N HIS A 112 20.11 8.09 -12.69
CA HIS A 112 21.30 7.34 -13.00
C HIS A 112 20.98 5.91 -13.38
N LYS A 113 21.62 5.40 -14.44
CA LYS A 113 21.61 3.97 -14.76
C LYS A 113 22.52 3.24 -13.77
N LEU A 114 22.06 2.06 -13.34
CA LEU A 114 22.76 1.22 -12.36
C LEU A 114 23.34 -0.04 -13.00
N GLY A 115 22.66 -0.59 -14.01
CA GLY A 115 23.14 -1.74 -14.76
C GLY A 115 22.49 -1.80 -16.14
N GLN A 116 23.16 -2.43 -17.11
CA GLN A 116 22.68 -2.58 -18.48
C GLN A 116 23.06 -3.97 -19.02
N TRP A 117 22.09 -4.69 -19.56
CA TRP A 117 22.24 -6.04 -20.09
C TRP A 117 21.70 -6.12 -21.52
N THR A 118 22.28 -7.01 -22.31
CA THR A 118 21.89 -7.31 -23.69
C THR A 118 21.70 -8.81 -23.87
N GLY A 119 21.09 -9.22 -24.99
CA GLY A 119 20.84 -10.64 -25.29
C GLY A 119 19.48 -11.15 -24.82
N PRO A 120 19.24 -12.47 -24.93
CA PRO A 120 17.91 -13.06 -24.82
C PRO A 120 17.29 -12.98 -23.41
N TYR A 121 18.12 -12.78 -22.39
CA TYR A 121 17.69 -12.71 -20.98
C TYR A 121 17.75 -11.30 -20.39
N ALA A 122 18.08 -10.27 -21.19
CA ALA A 122 18.29 -8.90 -20.71
C ALA A 122 17.08 -8.33 -19.95
N GLU A 123 15.86 -8.62 -20.40
CA GLU A 123 14.66 -8.20 -19.68
C GLU A 123 14.57 -8.85 -18.29
N LEU A 124 14.77 -10.17 -18.22
CA LEU A 124 14.72 -10.94 -16.99
C LEU A 124 15.81 -10.47 -16.00
N GLN A 125 17.01 -10.18 -16.51
CA GLN A 125 18.13 -9.63 -15.74
C GLN A 125 17.79 -8.26 -15.15
N SER A 126 17.31 -7.32 -15.98
CA SER A 126 16.90 -5.99 -15.50
C SER A 126 15.74 -6.06 -14.51
N PHE A 127 14.85 -7.04 -14.67
CA PHE A 127 13.75 -7.27 -13.76
C PHE A 127 14.22 -7.82 -12.41
N ALA A 128 15.10 -8.82 -12.41
CA ALA A 128 15.68 -9.35 -11.18
C ALA A 128 16.43 -8.25 -10.41
N ALA A 129 17.26 -7.47 -11.09
CA ALA A 129 17.98 -6.35 -10.51
C ALA A 129 17.05 -5.29 -9.88
N GLU A 130 16.00 -4.85 -10.60
CA GLU A 130 14.99 -3.92 -10.07
C GLU A 130 14.30 -4.49 -8.84
N TYR A 131 13.82 -5.73 -8.92
CA TYR A 131 13.09 -6.38 -7.84
C TYR A 131 13.95 -6.52 -6.57
N PHE A 132 15.21 -6.90 -6.71
CA PHE A 132 16.14 -7.01 -5.58
C PHE A 132 16.49 -5.67 -4.95
N LEU A 133 16.76 -4.62 -5.74
CA LEU A 133 17.02 -3.29 -5.18
C LEU A 133 15.83 -2.78 -4.38
N ILE A 134 14.61 -2.92 -4.91
CA ILE A 134 13.40 -2.45 -4.25
C ILE A 134 13.09 -3.29 -3.01
N THR A 135 13.06 -4.61 -3.15
CA THR A 135 12.57 -5.50 -2.09
C THR A 135 13.62 -5.75 -1.02
N CYS A 136 14.85 -6.07 -1.42
CA CYS A 136 15.89 -6.60 -0.54
C CYS A 136 16.81 -5.51 0.02
N GLN A 137 17.03 -4.41 -0.70
CA GLN A 137 17.96 -3.35 -0.30
C GLN A 137 17.25 -2.14 0.29
N LEU A 138 16.32 -1.53 -0.45
CA LEU A 138 15.72 -0.24 -0.08
C LEU A 138 14.47 -0.41 0.78
N GLY A 139 13.68 -1.44 0.48
CA GLY A 139 12.38 -1.66 1.08
C GLY A 139 11.25 -1.05 0.24
N PRO A 140 10.11 -1.74 0.12
CA PRO A 140 9.01 -1.35 -0.77
C PRO A 140 8.38 0.02 -0.48
N TYR A 141 8.36 0.43 0.80
CA TYR A 141 7.75 1.70 1.23
C TYR A 141 8.73 2.87 1.24
N ALA A 142 10.02 2.62 1.07
CA ALA A 142 11.02 3.69 0.94
C ALA A 142 10.96 4.38 -0.42
N LEU A 143 10.29 3.79 -1.40
CA LEU A 143 10.31 4.24 -2.79
C LEU A 143 8.91 4.63 -3.30
N SER A 144 8.88 5.63 -4.18
CA SER A 144 7.68 6.04 -4.91
C SER A 144 7.30 5.09 -6.07
N ASN A 145 7.65 3.79 -5.95
CA ASN A 145 7.45 2.82 -7.02
C ASN A 145 6.15 2.02 -6.86
N LYS A 146 5.19 2.30 -7.73
CA LYS A 146 3.86 1.66 -7.83
C LYS A 146 3.87 0.17 -8.18
N THR A 147 5.00 -0.45 -8.50
CA THR A 147 5.07 -1.88 -8.80
C THR A 147 5.71 -2.68 -7.68
N GLN A 148 6.41 -2.03 -6.74
CA GLN A 148 7.32 -2.66 -5.76
C GLN A 148 8.21 -3.78 -6.35
N GLY A 149 8.42 -3.75 -7.67
CA GLY A 149 8.80 -4.93 -8.45
C GLY A 149 7.70 -5.99 -8.41
N ASN A 150 7.00 -6.20 -9.53
CA ASN A 150 6.27 -7.46 -9.71
C ASN A 150 7.23 -8.60 -9.36
N SER A 151 6.80 -9.65 -8.68
CA SER A 151 7.67 -10.82 -8.45
C SER A 151 7.68 -11.75 -9.66
N LEU A 152 6.88 -11.49 -10.70
CA LEU A 152 6.76 -12.33 -11.91
C LEU A 152 7.10 -11.55 -13.19
N VAL A 153 8.00 -12.10 -14.01
CA VAL A 153 8.23 -11.69 -15.41
C VAL A 153 8.41 -12.92 -16.29
N SER A 154 7.81 -12.94 -17.48
CA SER A 154 8.01 -14.04 -18.44
C SER A 154 7.87 -15.44 -17.83
N GLN A 155 6.87 -15.62 -16.96
CA GLN A 155 6.58 -16.83 -16.18
C GLN A 155 7.64 -17.23 -15.12
N VAL A 156 8.67 -16.44 -14.90
CA VAL A 156 9.66 -16.63 -13.83
C VAL A 156 9.26 -15.81 -12.62
N ARG A 157 8.99 -16.49 -11.50
CA ARG A 157 8.77 -15.85 -10.20
C ARG A 157 10.10 -15.71 -9.46
N ILE A 158 10.37 -14.52 -8.93
CA ILE A 158 11.53 -14.21 -8.09
C ILE A 158 11.01 -13.97 -6.67
N LEU A 159 11.57 -14.72 -5.71
CA LEU A 159 11.34 -14.48 -4.29
C LEU A 159 12.56 -13.78 -3.71
N GLY A 160 12.35 -12.63 -3.07
CA GLY A 160 13.38 -11.83 -2.42
C GLY A 160 13.13 -11.75 -0.92
N LYS A 161 14.20 -11.83 -0.11
CA LYS A 161 14.09 -11.56 1.32
C LYS A 161 13.94 -10.06 1.50
N ASN A 162 12.76 -9.61 1.89
CA ASN A 162 12.51 -8.20 2.15
C ASN A 162 13.54 -7.62 3.14
N ALA A 163 14.02 -6.40 2.88
CA ALA A 163 15.03 -5.69 3.65
C ALA A 163 14.70 -5.65 5.15
N GLY A 164 13.42 -5.40 5.49
CA GLY A 164 12.97 -5.31 6.88
C GLY A 164 12.82 -6.64 7.61
N LEU A 165 13.05 -7.79 6.95
CA LEU A 165 13.01 -9.08 7.64
C LEU A 165 14.28 -9.33 8.45
N VAL A 166 14.10 -9.34 9.77
CA VAL A 166 15.11 -9.62 10.78
C VAL A 166 15.32 -11.13 10.98
N MET A 167 16.39 -11.72 10.43
CA MET A 167 16.59 -13.18 10.45
C MET A 167 16.93 -13.79 11.83
N HIS A 168 17.30 -12.96 12.81
CA HIS A 168 17.44 -13.43 14.19
C HIS A 168 16.10 -13.45 14.96
N ASN A 169 15.04 -12.83 14.41
CA ASN A 169 13.69 -12.98 14.95
C ASN A 169 13.12 -14.35 14.51
N PRO A 170 12.75 -15.24 15.45
CA PRO A 170 12.26 -16.57 15.10
C PRO A 170 11.00 -16.58 14.22
N ALA A 171 10.10 -15.60 14.37
CA ALA A 171 8.90 -15.50 13.55
C ALA A 171 9.25 -15.17 12.09
N HIS A 172 10.16 -14.22 11.88
CA HIS A 172 10.61 -13.81 10.55
C HIS A 172 11.36 -14.95 9.86
N LEU A 173 12.26 -15.63 10.59
CA LEU A 173 13.00 -16.77 10.08
C LEU A 173 12.06 -17.93 9.69
N ARG A 174 11.07 -18.27 10.51
CA ARG A 174 10.11 -19.35 10.22
C ARG A 174 9.32 -19.08 8.94
N VAL A 175 8.79 -17.86 8.80
CA VAL A 175 8.01 -17.49 7.61
C VAL A 175 8.90 -17.45 6.37
N TRP A 176 10.12 -16.92 6.47
CA TRP A 176 11.07 -16.91 5.37
C TRP A 176 11.46 -18.33 4.93
N THR A 177 11.78 -19.21 5.87
CA THR A 177 12.07 -20.62 5.58
C THR A 177 10.88 -21.31 4.93
N ARG A 178 9.65 -21.07 5.40
CA ARG A 178 8.43 -21.58 4.76
C ARG A 178 8.30 -21.10 3.31
N ALA A 179 8.61 -19.83 3.05
CA ALA A 179 8.59 -19.25 1.72
C ALA A 179 9.61 -19.92 0.79
N VAL A 180 10.86 -20.06 1.25
CA VAL A 180 11.93 -20.72 0.49
C VAL A 180 11.58 -22.17 0.19
N THR A 181 11.17 -22.95 1.19
CA THR A 181 10.77 -24.35 1.02
C THR A 181 9.62 -24.48 0.02
N GLN A 182 8.63 -23.60 0.10
CA GLN A 182 7.50 -23.62 -0.82
C GLN A 182 7.90 -23.27 -2.26
N VAL A 183 8.78 -22.29 -2.45
CA VAL A 183 9.27 -21.92 -3.79
C VAL A 183 10.15 -23.01 -4.40
N LEU A 184 10.95 -23.70 -3.58
CA LEU A 184 11.78 -24.82 -4.04
C LEU A 184 10.94 -26.05 -4.42
N SER A 185 9.82 -26.30 -3.74
CA SER A 185 8.94 -27.43 -4.05
C SER A 185 7.96 -27.14 -5.19
N ASP A 186 7.32 -25.96 -5.18
CA ASP A 186 6.40 -25.50 -6.22
C ASP A 186 6.41 -23.96 -6.30
N PRO A 187 7.20 -23.37 -7.22
CA PRO A 187 7.28 -21.92 -7.39
C PRO A 187 5.99 -21.28 -7.92
N PHE A 188 5.02 -22.07 -8.37
CA PHE A 188 3.73 -21.62 -8.87
C PHE A 188 2.59 -21.81 -7.86
N ALA A 189 2.90 -22.33 -6.67
CA ALA A 189 1.90 -22.56 -5.64
C ALA A 189 1.16 -21.26 -5.30
N LYS A 190 -0.18 -21.28 -5.42
CA LYS A 190 -1.03 -20.11 -5.14
C LYS A 190 -0.85 -19.58 -3.71
N ILE A 191 -0.45 -20.42 -2.77
CA ILE A 191 -0.18 -20.00 -1.38
C ILE A 191 0.96 -18.98 -1.28
N ILE A 192 1.92 -19.00 -2.21
CA ILE A 192 3.03 -18.04 -2.24
C ILE A 192 2.47 -16.63 -2.43
N SER A 193 1.72 -16.42 -3.53
CA SER A 193 1.14 -15.12 -3.83
C SER A 193 0.00 -14.75 -2.89
N ASN A 194 -0.73 -15.72 -2.36
CA ASN A 194 -1.98 -15.45 -1.64
C ASN A 194 -1.85 -15.32 -0.14
N ARG A 195 -0.74 -15.79 0.44
CA ARG A 195 -0.55 -15.79 1.91
C ARG A 195 0.87 -15.49 2.32
N ILE A 196 1.85 -16.15 1.70
CA ILE A 196 3.25 -16.06 2.14
C ILE A 196 3.87 -14.70 1.79
N GLU A 197 3.82 -14.26 0.53
CA GLU A 197 4.35 -12.95 0.11
C GLU A 197 3.66 -11.78 0.88
N PRO A 198 2.32 -11.73 1.01
CA PRO A 198 1.66 -10.72 1.84
C PRO A 198 2.04 -10.78 3.33
N GLY A 199 2.20 -11.99 3.89
CA GLY A 199 2.61 -12.17 5.28
C GLY A 199 4.06 -11.75 5.54
N LEU A 200 4.98 -12.07 4.62
CA LEU A 200 6.35 -11.57 4.62
C LEU A 200 6.38 -10.05 4.57
N HIS A 201 5.52 -9.45 3.74
CA HIS A 201 5.40 -8.01 3.62
C HIS A 201 4.92 -7.36 4.92
N LEU A 202 3.96 -7.97 5.61
CA LEU A 202 3.52 -7.49 6.93
C LEU A 202 4.67 -7.52 7.94
N LEU A 203 5.34 -8.67 8.10
CA LEU A 203 6.44 -8.82 9.03
C LEU A 203 7.64 -7.90 8.73
N ALA A 204 7.98 -7.75 7.45
CA ALA A 204 9.08 -6.89 7.04
C ALA A 204 8.84 -5.41 7.37
N ASN A 205 7.59 -4.99 7.45
CA ASN A 205 7.21 -3.61 7.68
C ASN A 205 6.61 -3.40 9.09
N GLU A 206 6.90 -4.31 10.03
CA GLU A 206 6.42 -4.21 11.42
C GLU A 206 6.77 -2.86 12.09
N PRO A 207 8.00 -2.30 11.97
CA PRO A 207 8.30 -0.98 12.55
C PRO A 207 7.41 0.14 12.00
N TYR A 208 7.16 0.13 10.69
CA TYR A 208 6.27 1.10 10.03
C TYR A 208 4.82 0.94 10.52
N GLN A 209 4.38 -0.30 10.73
CA GLN A 209 3.03 -0.60 11.22
C GLN A 209 2.87 -0.17 12.68
N ILE A 210 3.86 -0.38 13.53
CA ILE A 210 3.85 0.09 14.93
C ILE A 210 3.71 1.63 14.98
N ALA A 211 4.44 2.36 14.13
CA ALA A 211 4.31 3.81 14.05
C ALA A 211 2.89 4.23 13.61
N LEU A 212 2.34 3.56 12.59
CA LEU A 212 0.96 3.77 12.15
C LEU A 212 -0.03 3.47 13.29
N GLU A 213 0.12 2.37 14.00
CA GLU A 213 -0.72 1.99 15.14
C GLU A 213 -0.67 3.04 16.25
N SER A 214 0.50 3.57 16.57
CA SER A 214 0.66 4.66 17.54
C SER A 214 -0.11 5.91 17.10
N ASN A 215 -0.03 6.28 15.82
CA ASN A 215 -0.76 7.43 15.27
C ASN A 215 -2.28 7.19 15.31
N LEU A 216 -2.74 5.98 15.00
CA LEU A 216 -4.15 5.58 15.05
C LEU A 216 -4.69 5.54 16.50
N ALA A 217 -3.87 5.10 17.45
CA ALA A 217 -4.22 5.12 18.86
C ALA A 217 -4.44 6.55 19.37
N GLY A 218 -3.63 7.52 18.92
CA GLY A 218 -3.79 8.94 19.24
C GLY A 218 -5.14 9.54 18.83
N ILE A 219 -5.85 8.89 17.92
CA ILE A 219 -7.18 9.28 17.43
C ILE A 219 -8.27 8.27 17.82
N GLY A 220 -8.00 7.41 18.80
CA GLY A 220 -8.98 6.52 19.43
C GLY A 220 -9.22 5.20 18.69
N LEU A 221 -8.34 4.81 17.78
CA LEU A 221 -8.37 3.51 17.11
C LEU A 221 -7.31 2.57 17.64
N TYR A 222 -7.75 1.38 18.03
CA TYR A 222 -6.89 0.37 18.64
C TYR A 222 -6.90 -0.91 17.79
N PRO A 223 -5.77 -1.62 17.71
CA PRO A 223 -5.70 -2.93 17.06
C PRO A 223 -6.82 -3.87 17.53
N GLN A 224 -7.55 -4.44 16.58
CA GLN A 224 -8.65 -5.38 16.85
C GLN A 224 -8.27 -6.76 16.33
N ALA A 225 -8.06 -7.71 17.25
CA ALA A 225 -7.79 -9.09 16.89
C ALA A 225 -8.94 -9.67 16.05
N MET A 226 -8.57 -10.40 15.00
CA MET A 226 -9.50 -11.16 14.17
C MET A 226 -9.64 -12.59 14.69
N SER A 227 -10.81 -13.19 14.46
CA SER A 227 -11.00 -14.61 14.73
C SER A 227 -10.06 -15.46 13.85
N LEU A 228 -9.51 -16.54 14.41
CA LEU A 228 -8.65 -17.47 13.68
C LEU A 228 -9.31 -18.00 12.40
N ALA A 229 -10.63 -18.22 12.43
CA ALA A 229 -11.41 -18.70 11.28
C ALA A 229 -11.42 -17.72 10.08
N LYS A 230 -11.29 -16.41 10.33
CA LYS A 230 -11.18 -15.39 9.27
C LYS A 230 -9.75 -14.96 9.01
N ARG A 231 -8.80 -15.32 9.88
CA ARG A 231 -7.39 -15.05 9.70
C ARG A 231 -6.82 -16.00 8.65
N THR A 232 -6.72 -15.49 7.43
CA THR A 232 -6.07 -16.14 6.29
C THR A 232 -4.56 -15.88 6.22
N GLY A 233 -4.02 -15.13 7.20
CA GLY A 233 -2.60 -14.82 7.32
C GLY A 233 -1.76 -15.99 7.87
N LEU A 234 -0.47 -15.73 8.06
CA LEU A 234 0.46 -16.65 8.71
C LEU A 234 0.35 -16.50 10.22
N ASP A 235 0.35 -17.60 10.98
CA ASP A 235 0.19 -17.60 12.44
C ASP A 235 1.21 -16.70 13.16
N GLU A 236 2.37 -16.54 12.54
CA GLU A 236 3.49 -15.73 13.00
C GLU A 236 3.25 -14.21 12.96
N THR A 237 2.21 -13.72 12.27
CA THR A 237 1.85 -12.29 12.28
C THR A 237 1.08 -11.89 13.56
N PRO A 238 0.99 -10.60 13.88
CA PRO A 238 0.02 -10.10 14.87
C PRO A 238 -1.43 -10.50 14.56
N ALA A 239 -2.27 -10.57 15.60
CA ALA A 239 -3.63 -11.13 15.51
C ALA A 239 -4.64 -10.22 14.80
N HIS A 240 -4.37 -8.92 14.71
CA HIS A 240 -5.15 -7.95 13.94
C HIS A 240 -4.71 -7.84 12.48
N TYR A 241 -3.72 -8.64 12.07
CA TYR A 241 -3.26 -8.72 10.69
C TYR A 241 -3.97 -9.86 9.95
N SER A 242 -4.36 -9.60 8.72
CA SER A 242 -4.97 -10.59 7.84
C SER A 242 -4.56 -10.40 6.38
N VAL A 243 -4.88 -11.38 5.55
CA VAL A 243 -4.62 -11.33 4.10
C VAL A 243 -5.91 -11.66 3.36
N GLU A 244 -6.62 -10.66 2.86
CA GLU A 244 -7.97 -10.86 2.32
C GLU A 244 -8.04 -10.71 0.79
N GLY A 245 -9.02 -11.39 0.19
CA GLY A 245 -9.36 -11.22 -1.22
C GLY A 245 -8.22 -11.61 -2.17
N ALA A 246 -7.77 -10.66 -2.99
CA ALA A 246 -6.73 -10.84 -4.01
C ALA A 246 -5.32 -10.69 -3.41
N SER A 247 -5.10 -11.28 -2.22
CA SER A 247 -3.81 -11.28 -1.52
C SER A 247 -3.42 -9.94 -0.88
N ASP A 248 -4.40 -9.10 -0.53
CA ASP A 248 -4.13 -7.80 0.06
C ASP A 248 -3.84 -7.94 1.56
N PRO A 249 -2.68 -7.47 2.07
CA PRO A 249 -2.44 -7.37 3.50
C PRO A 249 -3.38 -6.35 4.13
N CYS A 250 -3.95 -6.72 5.27
CA CYS A 250 -4.94 -5.92 5.97
C CYS A 250 -4.55 -5.76 7.44
N LEU A 251 -4.77 -4.55 7.96
CA LEU A 251 -4.70 -4.24 9.39
C LEU A 251 -6.10 -3.90 9.88
N THR A 252 -6.50 -4.43 11.04
CA THR A 252 -7.85 -4.24 11.58
C THR A 252 -7.82 -3.47 12.89
N PHE A 253 -8.69 -2.46 12.99
CA PHE A 253 -8.77 -1.54 14.11
C PHE A 253 -10.21 -1.34 14.57
N SER A 254 -10.42 -1.05 15.84
CA SER A 254 -11.73 -0.68 16.38
C SER A 254 -11.61 0.48 17.35
N THR A 255 -12.73 1.13 17.61
CA THR A 255 -12.88 2.08 18.71
C THR A 255 -13.19 1.33 20.01
N ASN A 256 -12.90 1.96 21.14
CA ASN A 256 -13.27 1.46 22.48
C ASN A 256 -14.77 1.62 22.81
N ASP A 257 -15.55 2.22 21.91
CA ASP A 257 -16.99 2.39 22.08
C ASP A 257 -17.81 1.26 21.44
N ASP A 258 -19.13 1.33 21.61
CA ASP A 258 -20.10 0.32 21.18
C ASP A 258 -20.42 0.34 19.67
N ARG A 259 -19.63 1.07 18.87
CA ARG A 259 -19.82 1.05 17.41
C ARG A 259 -19.81 -0.39 16.89
N PRO A 260 -20.80 -0.80 16.07
CA PRO A 260 -20.91 -2.19 15.61
C PRO A 260 -19.95 -2.51 14.44
N TYR A 261 -18.98 -1.63 14.18
CA TYR A 261 -18.04 -1.76 13.09
C TYR A 261 -16.59 -1.62 13.55
N ARG A 262 -15.70 -2.18 12.73
CA ARG A 262 -14.25 -2.06 12.79
C ARG A 262 -13.75 -1.50 11.47
N LEU A 263 -12.60 -0.86 11.51
CA LEU A 263 -11.91 -0.34 10.35
C LEU A 263 -10.91 -1.37 9.86
N GLN A 264 -10.87 -1.55 8.55
CA GLN A 264 -9.91 -2.40 7.88
C GLN A 264 -9.10 -1.52 6.93
N LEU A 265 -7.81 -1.43 7.22
CA LEU A 265 -6.81 -0.78 6.40
C LEU A 265 -6.21 -1.82 5.46
N LYS A 266 -6.56 -1.76 4.17
CA LYS A 266 -5.98 -2.60 3.13
C LYS A 266 -4.70 -1.95 2.61
N LEU A 267 -3.57 -2.51 2.99
CA LEU A 267 -2.26 -2.05 2.56
C LEU A 267 -2.02 -2.45 1.11
N SER A 268 -1.40 -1.58 0.33
CA SER A 268 -0.91 -1.99 -0.97
C SER A 268 0.39 -2.79 -0.83
N MET A 269 0.46 -3.90 -1.57
CA MET A 269 1.70 -4.63 -1.86
C MET A 269 2.59 -3.90 -2.87
N HIS A 270 2.19 -2.71 -3.33
CA HIS A 270 2.84 -2.02 -4.45
C HIS A 270 2.97 -0.50 -4.28
N SER A 271 2.44 0.09 -3.23
CA SER A 271 2.68 1.48 -2.87
C SER A 271 2.55 1.67 -1.36
N ASP A 272 3.03 2.81 -0.86
CA ASP A 272 2.79 3.32 0.49
C ASP A 272 1.34 3.79 0.72
N ASP A 273 0.40 3.33 -0.12
CA ASP A 273 -1.00 3.67 -0.03
C ASP A 273 -1.78 2.62 0.75
N VAL A 274 -2.81 3.08 1.46
CA VAL A 274 -3.82 2.28 2.12
C VAL A 274 -5.21 2.61 1.58
N MET A 275 -6.05 1.59 1.42
CA MET A 275 -7.49 1.76 1.20
C MET A 275 -8.23 1.44 2.49
N LEU A 276 -9.26 2.21 2.81
CA LEU A 276 -10.05 2.01 4.01
C LEU A 276 -11.39 1.35 3.70
N ASN A 277 -11.67 0.26 4.41
CA ASN A 277 -12.96 -0.38 4.47
C ASN A 277 -13.51 -0.32 5.90
N VAL A 278 -14.83 -0.31 6.03
CA VAL A 278 -15.53 -0.48 7.30
C VAL A 278 -16.21 -1.84 7.28
N ARG A 279 -16.02 -2.63 8.33
CA ARG A 279 -16.45 -4.03 8.45
C ARG A 279 -17.23 -4.24 9.76
N PRO A 280 -18.05 -5.28 9.91
CA PRO A 280 -18.62 -5.64 11.20
C PRO A 280 -17.56 -5.84 12.28
N LYS A 281 -17.78 -5.29 13.48
CA LYS A 281 -16.88 -5.49 14.62
C LYS A 281 -16.86 -6.96 15.06
N VAL A 282 -18.06 -7.53 15.17
CA VAL A 282 -18.30 -8.94 15.52
C VAL A 282 -18.44 -9.78 14.25
N ASP A 283 -17.76 -10.91 14.17
CA ASP A 283 -17.86 -11.82 13.04
C ASP A 283 -19.18 -12.64 13.06
N GLY A 284 -19.66 -13.04 11.87
CA GLY A 284 -20.85 -13.89 11.73
C GLY A 284 -22.14 -13.11 11.47
N ILE A 285 -23.25 -13.84 11.38
CA ILE A 285 -24.55 -13.31 10.93
C ILE A 285 -25.08 -12.23 11.88
N ALA A 286 -24.95 -12.42 13.19
CA ALA A 286 -25.43 -11.44 14.18
C ALA A 286 -24.69 -10.10 14.08
N GLY A 287 -23.36 -10.14 13.90
CA GLY A 287 -22.55 -8.95 13.69
C GLY A 287 -22.87 -8.26 12.37
N ALA A 288 -23.04 -9.03 11.29
CA ALA A 288 -23.46 -8.51 9.99
C ALA A 288 -24.81 -7.79 10.06
N ARG A 289 -25.81 -8.36 10.74
CA ARG A 289 -27.12 -7.72 10.93
C ARG A 289 -27.03 -6.42 11.72
N ARG A 290 -26.27 -6.39 12.81
CA ARG A 290 -26.05 -5.17 13.62
C ARG A 290 -25.35 -4.08 12.81
N PHE A 291 -24.35 -4.47 12.03
CA PHE A 291 -23.65 -3.57 11.11
C PHE A 291 -24.62 -2.98 10.07
N GLU A 292 -25.39 -3.83 9.40
CA GLU A 292 -26.34 -3.39 8.37
C GLU A 292 -27.42 -2.48 8.93
N ALA A 293 -27.99 -2.80 10.10
CA ALA A 293 -28.95 -1.95 10.78
C ALA A 293 -28.36 -0.57 11.08
N TYR A 294 -27.17 -0.51 11.66
CA TYR A 294 -26.49 0.75 11.98
C TYR A 294 -26.30 1.65 10.75
N PHE A 295 -25.84 1.08 9.62
CA PHE A 295 -25.65 1.84 8.40
C PHE A 295 -26.96 2.14 7.66
N GLY A 296 -27.99 1.30 7.79
CA GLY A 296 -29.32 1.54 7.23
C GLY A 296 -30.04 2.71 7.92
N ASP A 297 -29.85 2.86 9.23
CA ASP A 297 -30.46 3.93 10.03
C ASP A 297 -29.68 5.25 9.97
N LEU A 298 -28.48 5.24 9.39
CA LEU A 298 -27.66 6.44 9.25
C LEU A 298 -28.32 7.42 8.28
N LYS A 299 -28.69 8.60 8.77
CA LYS A 299 -29.30 9.65 7.96
C LYS A 299 -28.25 10.63 7.45
N ILE A 300 -28.27 10.92 6.15
CA ILE A 300 -27.49 11.96 5.50
C ILE A 300 -28.46 13.02 4.97
N LYS A 301 -28.36 14.25 5.48
CA LYS A 301 -29.29 15.36 5.13
C LYS A 301 -30.77 14.99 5.29
N GLY A 302 -31.09 14.28 6.37
CA GLY A 302 -32.44 13.83 6.68
C GLY A 302 -32.94 12.65 5.84
N LYS A 303 -32.16 12.16 4.87
CA LYS A 303 -32.49 10.97 4.06
C LYS A 303 -31.67 9.76 4.54
N PRO A 304 -32.24 8.55 4.54
CA PRO A 304 -31.49 7.32 4.79
C PRO A 304 -30.29 7.19 3.84
N LEU A 305 -29.19 6.60 4.33
CA LEU A 305 -27.99 6.30 3.55
C LEU A 305 -28.31 5.54 2.24
N SER A 306 -29.28 4.61 2.26
CA SER A 306 -29.72 3.86 1.07
C SER A 306 -30.24 4.75 -0.06
N ASP A 307 -30.94 5.82 0.28
CA ASP A 307 -31.65 6.69 -0.67
C ASP A 307 -30.69 7.68 -1.32
N TYR A 308 -29.58 7.99 -0.63
CA TYR A 308 -28.51 8.82 -1.14
C TYR A 308 -27.76 8.16 -2.31
N TYR A 309 -27.69 6.83 -2.35
CA TYR A 309 -26.92 6.04 -3.33
C TYR A 309 -27.74 5.57 -4.54
N SER A 310 -28.63 6.40 -5.08
CA SER A 310 -29.50 6.04 -6.24
C SER A 310 -30.30 4.73 -6.05
N GLY A 311 -30.58 4.35 -4.79
CA GLY A 311 -31.27 3.11 -4.43
C GLY A 311 -30.40 1.84 -4.39
N ASN A 312 -29.10 1.93 -4.68
CA ASN A 312 -28.17 0.81 -4.49
C ASN A 312 -27.57 0.84 -3.08
N SER A 313 -27.66 -0.27 -2.34
CA SER A 313 -27.04 -0.34 -1.02
C SER A 313 -25.53 -0.07 -1.10
N PRO A 314 -24.99 0.90 -0.34
CA PRO A 314 -23.55 1.14 -0.31
C PRO A 314 -22.80 0.07 0.49
N ILE A 315 -23.53 -0.80 1.18
CA ILE A 315 -23.00 -1.98 1.85
C ILE A 315 -22.84 -3.07 0.79
N ARG A 316 -21.61 -3.30 0.36
CA ARG A 316 -21.30 -4.37 -0.58
C ARG A 316 -21.51 -5.71 0.13
N ARG A 317 -22.25 -6.61 -0.53
CA ARG A 317 -22.70 -7.91 0.00
C ARG A 317 -23.72 -7.82 1.15
N SER A 318 -24.69 -6.90 1.04
CA SER A 318 -25.88 -6.87 1.91
C SER A 318 -26.50 -8.27 2.07
N GLY A 319 -26.73 -8.72 3.30
CA GLY A 319 -27.23 -10.05 3.64
C GLY A 319 -26.19 -11.18 3.69
N SER A 320 -24.90 -10.88 3.44
CA SER A 320 -23.82 -11.86 3.55
C SER A 320 -23.23 -11.95 4.96
N ALA A 321 -22.46 -12.99 5.25
CA ALA A 321 -21.75 -13.13 6.52
C ALA A 321 -20.54 -12.18 6.67
N ASP A 322 -20.19 -11.43 5.62
CA ASP A 322 -19.03 -10.52 5.62
C ASP A 322 -19.29 -9.25 4.79
N PRO A 323 -20.26 -8.42 5.18
CA PRO A 323 -20.56 -7.16 4.51
C PRO A 323 -19.40 -6.17 4.72
N TYR A 324 -19.29 -5.19 3.83
CA TYR A 324 -18.38 -4.07 4.01
C TYR A 324 -18.94 -2.77 3.43
N PHE A 325 -18.52 -1.66 4.02
CA PHE A 325 -18.82 -0.32 3.55
C PHE A 325 -17.53 0.38 3.13
N LYS A 326 -17.57 1.05 1.97
CA LYS A 326 -16.46 1.88 1.48
C LYS A 326 -16.81 3.33 1.76
N PRO A 327 -16.27 3.94 2.82
CA PRO A 327 -16.61 5.30 3.16
C PRO A 327 -16.26 6.25 2.02
N PHE A 328 -15.05 6.17 1.52
CA PHE A 328 -14.56 7.09 0.51
C PHE A 328 -14.78 6.58 -0.91
N ALA A 329 -15.33 7.44 -1.76
CA ALA A 329 -15.44 7.17 -3.19
C ALA A 329 -15.32 8.46 -3.99
N LYS A 330 -14.60 8.42 -5.12
CA LYS A 330 -14.49 9.58 -6.01
C LYS A 330 -15.83 9.98 -6.65
N ASP A 331 -16.74 9.02 -6.79
CA ASP A 331 -17.99 9.14 -7.54
C ASP A 331 -19.24 9.17 -6.66
N ALA A 332 -19.09 9.13 -5.33
CA ALA A 332 -20.18 8.94 -4.39
C ALA A 332 -21.05 7.68 -4.63
N LEU A 333 -20.57 6.72 -5.45
CA LEU A 333 -21.23 5.45 -5.74
C LEU A 333 -20.42 4.25 -5.27
N GLY A 334 -19.27 4.48 -4.63
CA GLY A 334 -18.41 3.42 -4.09
C GLY A 334 -17.75 2.57 -5.17
N LYS A 335 -17.70 3.02 -6.45
CA LYS A 335 -17.09 2.22 -7.54
C LYS A 335 -15.59 2.48 -7.66
N SER A 336 -15.14 3.68 -7.32
CA SER A 336 -13.74 4.08 -7.41
C SER A 336 -13.10 4.22 -6.02
N ASP A 337 -12.15 3.34 -5.72
CA ASP A 337 -11.45 3.32 -4.44
C ASP A 337 -10.55 4.55 -4.26
N ILE A 338 -10.49 5.05 -3.03
CA ILE A 338 -9.54 6.08 -2.62
C ILE A 338 -8.38 5.43 -1.89
N LYS A 339 -7.18 5.87 -2.27
CA LYS A 339 -5.90 5.48 -1.70
C LYS A 339 -5.36 6.66 -0.91
N PHE A 340 -5.00 6.41 0.35
CA PHE A 340 -4.42 7.38 1.26
C PHE A 340 -2.96 7.03 1.46
N ALA A 341 -2.07 8.02 1.44
CA ALA A 341 -0.67 7.77 1.80
C ALA A 341 -0.58 7.41 3.30
N ILE A 342 0.18 6.36 3.63
CA ILE A 342 0.39 5.92 5.01
C ILE A 342 1.29 6.92 5.77
N ALA A 343 2.29 7.50 5.09
CA ALA A 343 3.24 8.45 5.68
C ALA A 343 2.64 9.83 5.97
N GLY A 344 1.54 10.19 5.31
CA GLY A 344 0.84 11.45 5.45
C GLY A 344 -0.56 11.24 6.02
N THR A 345 -0.68 10.84 7.28
CA THR A 345 -2.00 10.72 7.95
C THR A 345 -2.76 12.05 8.01
N SER A 346 -2.06 13.16 7.72
CA SER A 346 -2.50 14.56 7.56
C SER A 346 -2.55 15.05 6.11
N ASP A 347 -2.09 14.27 5.12
CA ASP A 347 -2.15 14.64 3.70
C ASP A 347 -3.61 14.70 3.26
N ALA A 348 -4.05 15.92 3.01
CA ALA A 348 -5.39 16.22 2.56
C ALA A 348 -5.62 15.68 1.14
N HIS A 349 -6.49 14.69 1.01
CA HIS A 349 -7.04 14.33 -0.28
C HIS A 349 -8.37 15.05 -0.48
N ASP A 350 -8.56 15.64 -1.66
CA ASP A 350 -9.87 16.10 -2.12
C ASP A 350 -10.79 14.87 -2.29
N VAL A 351 -11.49 14.51 -1.22
CA VAL A 351 -12.43 13.39 -1.23
C VAL A 351 -13.85 13.90 -1.12
N ARG A 352 -14.77 13.16 -1.74
CA ARG A 352 -16.19 13.29 -1.45
C ARG A 352 -16.50 12.33 -0.31
N VAL A 353 -16.91 12.90 0.82
CA VAL A 353 -17.40 12.15 1.96
C VAL A 353 -18.84 11.79 1.68
N ASN A 354 -19.12 10.51 1.59
CA ASN A 354 -20.45 10.07 1.22
C ASN A 354 -21.45 10.08 2.38
N TRP A 355 -21.03 10.54 3.57
CA TRP A 355 -21.84 10.56 4.80
C TRP A 355 -21.80 11.87 5.60
N CYS A 356 -21.08 12.90 5.12
CA CYS A 356 -21.03 14.20 5.80
C CYS A 356 -22.17 15.10 5.34
N THR A 357 -22.76 15.84 6.29
CA THR A 357 -23.94 16.69 6.10
C THR A 357 -23.62 18.03 5.42
N ASP A 358 -22.36 18.49 5.47
CA ASP A 358 -22.00 19.83 5.02
C ASP A 358 -21.52 19.82 3.56
N THR A 359 -22.19 20.63 2.74
CA THR A 359 -21.92 21.00 1.33
C THR A 359 -21.36 19.90 0.42
N LEU A 360 -22.25 19.34 -0.40
CA LEU A 360 -22.00 18.40 -1.50
C LEU A 360 -21.10 18.95 -2.63
N SER A 361 -20.64 20.21 -2.56
CA SER A 361 -19.97 20.91 -3.66
C SER A 361 -18.51 21.24 -3.42
N SER A 362 -17.96 21.03 -2.22
CA SER A 362 -16.53 21.24 -1.95
C SER A 362 -15.90 19.89 -1.68
N SER A 363 -14.82 19.58 -2.39
CA SER A 363 -13.89 18.57 -1.92
C SER A 363 -13.54 18.88 -0.47
N LEU A 364 -13.73 17.91 0.42
CA LEU A 364 -13.25 18.07 1.79
C LEU A 364 -11.81 17.56 1.78
N PRO A 365 -10.80 18.39 2.12
CA PRO A 365 -9.46 17.92 2.36
C PRO A 365 -9.52 16.98 3.57
N ILE A 366 -9.61 15.67 3.33
CA ILE A 366 -9.69 14.68 4.41
C ILE A 366 -8.49 13.79 4.32
N CYS A 367 -7.76 13.86 5.42
CA CYS A 367 -6.74 12.94 5.81
C CYS A 367 -7.36 11.84 6.68
N LEU A 368 -6.61 10.77 6.95
CA LEU A 368 -7.11 9.64 7.76
C LEU A 368 -7.60 10.07 9.14
N GLU A 369 -6.98 11.10 9.72
CA GLU A 369 -7.39 11.69 11.00
C GLU A 369 -8.76 12.39 10.94
N ALA A 370 -9.03 13.18 9.90
CA ALA A 370 -10.30 13.90 9.76
C ALA A 370 -11.49 12.95 9.55
N PHE A 371 -11.28 11.80 8.91
CA PHE A 371 -12.27 10.73 8.80
C PHE A 371 -12.76 10.21 10.15
N LEU A 372 -11.83 10.04 11.09
CA LEU A 372 -12.08 9.38 12.37
C LEU A 372 -12.78 10.32 13.35
N LYS A 373 -12.49 11.61 13.25
CA LYS A 373 -13.22 12.66 13.97
C LYS A 373 -14.63 12.89 13.40
N ALA A 374 -14.83 12.70 12.08
CA ALA A 374 -16.09 13.00 11.39
C ALA A 374 -17.09 11.83 11.33
N PHE A 375 -16.69 10.58 11.61
CA PHE A 375 -17.63 9.45 11.59
C PHE A 375 -18.42 9.41 12.90
N PRO A 376 -19.75 9.60 12.85
CA PRO A 376 -20.54 9.82 14.06
C PRO A 376 -20.42 8.64 15.02
N ALA A 377 -20.30 8.95 16.31
CA ALA A 377 -20.63 8.01 17.38
C ALA A 377 -22.11 7.63 17.26
N PRO A 378 -22.54 6.42 17.65
CA PRO A 378 -23.96 6.10 17.72
C PRO A 378 -24.66 7.17 18.55
N ALA A 379 -25.50 7.99 17.91
CA ALA A 379 -26.41 8.86 18.62
C ALA A 379 -27.38 7.92 19.35
N ASN A 380 -27.23 7.81 20.68
CA ASN A 380 -28.08 7.08 21.62
C ASN A 380 -29.10 6.17 20.91
N LEU A 381 -28.66 4.97 20.53
CA LEU A 381 -29.60 3.88 20.26
C LEU A 381 -30.29 3.60 21.59
N SER A 382 -31.41 4.28 21.82
CA SER A 382 -32.37 3.92 22.86
C SER A 382 -32.91 2.54 22.51
N PHE A 383 -32.18 1.50 22.92
CA PHE A 383 -32.77 0.19 23.06
C PHE A 383 -33.88 0.35 24.09
N GLY A 384 -35.12 0.23 23.62
CA GLY A 384 -36.28 0.28 24.48
C GLY A 384 -36.09 -0.69 25.63
N ASN A 385 -36.29 -0.18 26.84
CA ASN A 385 -36.47 -0.99 28.04
C ASN A 385 -37.55 -2.05 27.75
N SER A 386 -37.15 -3.29 27.52
CA SER A 386 -37.95 -4.43 27.91
C SER A 386 -37.30 -4.99 29.18
N ALA A 387 -37.85 -4.56 30.31
CA ALA A 387 -37.68 -5.29 31.55
C ALA A 387 -38.04 -6.76 31.30
N ALA A 388 -37.08 -7.65 31.53
CA ALA A 388 -37.33 -9.03 31.86
C ALA A 388 -36.29 -9.42 32.90
N GLU A 389 -36.74 -9.30 34.14
CA GLU A 389 -36.20 -10.02 35.29
C GLU A 389 -35.89 -11.46 34.87
N HIS A 390 -34.69 -11.94 35.18
CA HIS A 390 -34.50 -13.27 35.73
C HIS A 390 -33.12 -13.39 36.36
N SER A 391 -33.13 -13.23 37.69
CA SER A 391 -32.42 -14.05 38.67
C SER A 391 -31.15 -14.79 38.22
N SER A 392 -30.02 -14.35 38.75
CA SER A 392 -28.80 -15.15 38.89
C SER A 392 -29.07 -16.42 39.72
N PRO A 393 -28.52 -17.57 39.32
CA PRO A 393 -28.11 -18.58 40.27
C PRO A 393 -26.59 -18.55 40.38
N GLY A 394 -26.09 -18.18 41.57
CA GLY A 394 -24.71 -18.43 41.94
C GLY A 394 -24.45 -19.92 42.13
N TYR A 395 -23.24 -20.36 41.80
CA TYR A 395 -22.54 -21.52 42.36
C TYR A 395 -21.04 -21.24 42.14
N GLN A 396 -20.32 -20.85 43.19
CA GLN A 396 -19.58 -21.69 44.13
C GLN A 396 -18.51 -22.58 43.49
N LEU A 397 -17.26 -22.18 43.76
CA LEU A 397 -16.04 -22.94 43.57
C LEU A 397 -16.05 -24.22 44.42
N ARG A 398 -15.71 -25.34 43.79
CA ARG A 398 -14.91 -26.41 44.37
C ARG A 398 -13.85 -26.81 43.37
#